data_AF-A0A956H6A9-F1
#
_entry.id   AF-A0A956H6A9-F1
#
_cell.length_a   1.000
_cell.length_b   1.000
_cell.length_c   1.000
_cell.angle_alpha   90.00
_cell.angle_beta   90.00
_cell.angle_gamma   90.00
#
_symmetry.space_group_name_H-M   'P 1'
#
loop_
_entity.id
_entity.type
_entity.pdbx_description
1 polymer ?
#
loop_
_entity_poly.entity_id
_entity_poly.type
_entity_poly.pdbx_seq_one_letter_code
_entity_poly.pdbx_strand_id
1 'polypeptide(L)'
;MSTETENEAGGAAAAEGSLLETILSETKLTPGDEAYDVTKAGVQAFISEMLKGRDNKKIDKAAVDSMIVELDQRLSKQINEILHHKDFQKVEAAWRSLKYVVDNVNFRENVRINVLSVQKDELLEDFEDAPEVTKSGLYRTVYSAEYGTFGGRPYGVMCSLYEFDAGPQDIELLTQ
;
A
#
# COMPACT_ATOMS: atom_id res chain seq x y z
N MET A 1 34.88 -37.85 -68.21
CA MET A 1 35.32 -38.98 -67.37
C MET A 1 35.82 -38.36 -66.08
N SER A 2 34.97 -38.12 -65.09
CA SER A 2 34.38 -39.07 -64.13
C SER A 2 35.15 -38.97 -62.81
N THR A 3 34.38 -38.97 -61.72
CA THR A 3 34.73 -38.92 -60.28
C THR A 3 35.00 -37.49 -59.75
N GLU A 4 34.45 -37.02 -58.64
CA GLU A 4 33.86 -37.69 -57.47
C GLU A 4 32.78 -36.80 -56.84
N THR A 5 31.79 -37.47 -56.25
CA THR A 5 30.72 -36.97 -55.39
C THR A 5 31.20 -35.99 -54.31
N GLU A 6 30.70 -34.76 -54.35
CA GLU A 6 30.78 -33.83 -53.23
C GLU A 6 29.81 -34.24 -52.12
N ASN A 7 30.42 -34.36 -50.95
CA ASN A 7 29.88 -34.68 -49.65
C ASN A 7 29.12 -33.47 -49.10
N GLU A 8 27.79 -33.42 -49.25
CA GLU A 8 26.95 -32.50 -48.46
C GLU A 8 26.77 -33.04 -47.03
N ALA A 9 27.77 -32.78 -46.19
CA ALA A 9 27.58 -32.70 -44.76
C ALA A 9 27.04 -31.29 -44.42
N GLY A 10 25.73 -31.10 -44.66
CA GLY A 10 25.00 -29.92 -44.18
C GLY A 10 24.74 -30.05 -42.68
N GLY A 11 25.47 -29.25 -41.90
CA GLY A 11 25.47 -29.26 -40.44
C GLY A 11 24.08 -29.12 -39.81
N ALA A 12 23.85 -29.98 -38.82
CA ALA A 12 22.77 -29.87 -37.86
C ALA A 12 22.93 -28.58 -37.03
N ALA A 13 22.24 -27.52 -37.44
CA ALA A 13 21.81 -26.46 -36.54
C ALA A 13 20.55 -26.96 -35.80
N ALA A 14 20.74 -27.87 -34.85
CA ALA A 14 19.68 -28.35 -34.00
C ALA A 14 19.46 -27.37 -32.83
N ALA A 15 18.37 -26.61 -32.93
CA ALA A 15 17.51 -26.15 -31.84
C ALA A 15 18.06 -26.26 -30.41
N GLU A 16 18.76 -25.23 -29.94
CA GLU A 16 18.77 -24.89 -28.52
C GLU A 16 17.45 -24.16 -28.21
N GLY A 17 16.39 -24.92 -27.92
CA GLY A 17 15.28 -24.37 -27.13
C GLY A 17 15.91 -23.79 -25.86
N SER A 18 15.73 -22.48 -25.65
CA SER A 18 16.45 -21.74 -24.62
C SER A 18 16.30 -22.46 -23.28
N LEU A 19 17.39 -22.64 -22.52
CA LEU A 19 17.33 -23.22 -21.17
C LEU A 19 16.26 -22.55 -20.29
N LEU A 20 15.97 -21.27 -20.58
CA LEU A 20 14.87 -20.51 -19.98
C LEU A 20 13.48 -21.08 -20.33
N GLU A 21 13.22 -21.47 -21.57
CA GLU A 21 11.96 -22.12 -21.98
C GLU A 21 11.82 -23.52 -21.38
N THR A 22 12.94 -24.24 -21.19
CA THR A 22 12.92 -25.55 -20.53
C THR A 22 12.57 -25.40 -19.05
N ILE A 23 13.14 -24.41 -18.34
CA ILE A 23 12.81 -24.09 -16.95
C ILE A 23 11.36 -23.61 -16.81
N LEU A 24 10.89 -22.76 -17.73
CA LEU A 24 9.50 -22.28 -17.75
C LEU A 24 8.50 -23.43 -18.00
N SER A 25 8.87 -24.41 -18.82
CA SER A 25 8.06 -25.62 -19.05
C SER A 25 7.94 -26.51 -17.80
N GLU A 26 8.98 -26.57 -16.97
CA GLU A 26 8.95 -27.30 -15.69
C GLU A 26 8.08 -26.61 -14.64
N THR A 27 7.92 -25.28 -14.72
CA THR A 27 7.05 -24.52 -13.81
C THR A 27 5.54 -24.67 -14.08
N LYS A 28 5.13 -25.58 -14.99
CA LYS A 28 3.74 -25.85 -15.39
C LYS A 28 2.97 -24.63 -15.92
N LEU A 29 3.67 -23.57 -16.35
CA LEU A 29 3.05 -22.39 -16.95
C LEU A 29 2.98 -22.56 -18.47
N THR A 30 1.78 -22.46 -19.04
CA THR A 30 1.59 -22.55 -20.49
C THR A 30 1.84 -21.20 -21.18
N PRO A 31 2.48 -21.17 -22.37
CA PRO A 31 2.60 -19.96 -23.16
C PRO A 31 1.19 -19.44 -23.53
N GLY A 32 0.82 -18.25 -23.04
CA GLY A 32 -0.51 -17.66 -23.24
C GLY A 32 -1.20 -17.18 -21.96
N ASP A 33 -0.67 -17.51 -20.78
CA ASP A 33 -1.11 -16.94 -19.50
C ASP A 33 -0.54 -15.53 -19.31
N GLU A 34 -1.33 -14.57 -18.81
CA GLU A 34 -0.82 -13.20 -18.50
C GLU A 34 0.36 -13.26 -17.50
N ALA A 35 0.38 -14.28 -16.65
CA ALA A 35 1.46 -14.53 -15.69
C ALA A 35 2.74 -15.09 -16.32
N TYR A 36 2.70 -15.63 -17.56
CA TYR A 36 3.86 -16.25 -18.22
C TYR A 36 4.95 -15.22 -18.50
N ASP A 37 4.59 -14.06 -19.05
CA ASP A 37 5.55 -13.02 -19.41
C ASP A 37 6.16 -12.35 -18.16
N VAL A 38 5.35 -12.14 -17.11
CA VAL A 38 5.81 -11.61 -15.82
C VAL A 38 6.76 -12.59 -15.14
N THR A 39 6.45 -13.90 -15.17
CA THR A 39 7.29 -14.94 -14.59
C THR A 39 8.58 -15.10 -15.38
N LYS A 40 8.53 -15.05 -16.71
CA LYS A 40 9.73 -15.07 -17.58
C LYS A 40 10.66 -13.90 -17.27
N ALA A 41 10.12 -12.69 -17.14
CA ALA A 41 10.89 -11.51 -16.77
C ALA A 41 11.50 -11.65 -15.36
N GLY A 42 10.74 -12.16 -14.40
CA GLY A 42 11.19 -12.39 -13.02
C GLY A 42 12.31 -13.44 -12.93
N VAL A 43 12.15 -14.58 -13.60
CA VAL A 43 13.15 -15.66 -13.66
C VAL A 43 14.42 -15.18 -14.39
N GLN A 44 14.27 -14.41 -15.47
CA GLN A 44 15.41 -13.84 -16.18
C GLN A 44 16.17 -12.82 -15.31
N ALA A 45 15.47 -11.93 -14.60
CA ALA A 45 16.09 -11.00 -13.67
C ALA A 45 16.81 -11.74 -12.53
N PHE A 46 16.17 -12.77 -11.98
CA PHE A 46 16.74 -13.60 -10.92
C PHE A 46 18.02 -14.32 -11.36
N ILE A 47 17.99 -15.02 -12.51
CA ILE A 47 19.17 -15.71 -13.06
C ILE A 47 20.29 -14.71 -13.38
N SER A 48 19.94 -13.53 -13.92
CA SER A 48 20.94 -12.49 -14.22
C SER A 48 21.64 -11.97 -12.96
N GLU A 49 20.93 -11.86 -11.85
CA GLU A 49 21.48 -11.40 -10.58
C GLU A 49 22.26 -12.52 -9.87
N MET A 50 21.81 -13.78 -10.00
CA MET A 50 22.55 -14.95 -9.51
C MET A 50 23.91 -15.15 -10.18
N LEU A 51 24.01 -14.80 -11.47
CA LEU A 51 25.25 -14.91 -12.25
C LEU A 51 26.22 -13.75 -11.97
N LYS A 52 25.74 -12.61 -11.47
CA LYS A 52 26.61 -11.49 -11.07
C LYS A 52 27.29 -11.82 -9.73
N GLY A 53 28.60 -12.05 -9.77
CA GLY A 53 29.44 -12.12 -8.57
C GLY A 53 29.67 -13.54 -8.00
N ARG A 54 29.37 -14.61 -8.74
CA ARG A 54 29.72 -15.98 -8.33
C ARG A 54 30.54 -16.73 -9.39
N ASP A 55 31.70 -17.23 -8.97
CA ASP A 55 32.44 -18.25 -9.71
C ASP A 55 31.70 -19.59 -9.62
N ASN A 56 31.09 -20.00 -10.74
CA ASN A 56 30.83 -21.38 -11.21
C ASN A 56 30.60 -22.52 -10.18
N LYS A 57 30.04 -22.23 -9.01
CA LYS A 57 29.66 -23.20 -7.98
C LYS A 57 28.21 -23.61 -8.19
N LYS A 58 27.92 -24.90 -7.99
CA LYS A 58 26.56 -25.43 -8.00
C LYS A 58 25.68 -24.60 -7.06
N ILE A 59 24.52 -24.22 -7.58
CA ILE A 59 23.50 -23.51 -6.81
C ILE A 59 22.80 -24.58 -5.97
N ASP A 60 23.12 -24.61 -4.69
CA ASP A 60 22.36 -25.39 -3.71
C ASP A 60 21.13 -24.61 -3.24
N LYS A 61 20.11 -25.33 -2.77
CA LYS A 61 18.90 -24.74 -2.18
C LYS A 61 19.23 -23.69 -1.10
N ALA A 62 20.24 -23.98 -0.27
CA ALA A 62 20.71 -23.05 0.76
C ALA A 62 21.23 -21.71 0.21
N ALA A 63 21.79 -21.71 -1.00
CA ALA A 63 22.29 -20.49 -1.63
C ALA A 63 21.15 -19.61 -2.16
N VAL A 64 20.04 -20.22 -2.60
CA VAL A 64 18.80 -19.51 -2.95
C VAL A 64 18.12 -18.96 -1.70
N ASP A 65 18.00 -19.77 -0.64
CA ASP A 65 17.44 -19.33 0.63
C ASP A 65 18.21 -18.12 1.19
N SER A 66 19.55 -18.10 1.07
CA SER A 66 20.36 -16.93 1.49
C SER A 66 20.07 -15.66 0.70
N MET A 67 19.76 -15.78 -0.60
CA MET A 67 19.41 -14.64 -1.46
C MET A 67 18.02 -14.12 -1.14
N ILE A 68 17.06 -15.01 -0.85
CA ILE A 68 15.72 -14.63 -0.39
C ILE A 68 15.83 -13.87 0.93
N VAL A 69 16.62 -14.36 1.88
CA VAL A 69 16.85 -13.67 3.16
C VAL A 69 17.46 -12.28 2.96
N GLU A 70 18.42 -12.13 2.03
CA GLU A 70 19.01 -10.82 1.73
C GLU A 70 17.98 -9.87 1.10
N LEU A 71 17.15 -10.37 0.18
CA LEU A 71 16.09 -9.59 -0.45
C LEU A 71 15.03 -9.17 0.58
N ASP A 72 14.59 -10.09 1.43
CA ASP A 72 13.64 -9.84 2.51
C ASP A 72 14.18 -8.81 3.50
N GLN A 73 15.49 -8.86 3.81
CA GLN A 73 16.11 -7.84 4.65
C GLN A 73 16.08 -6.45 4.00
N ARG A 74 16.34 -6.36 2.69
CA ARG A 74 16.29 -5.09 1.97
C ARG A 74 14.87 -4.54 1.88
N LEU A 75 13.90 -5.40 1.52
CA LEU A 75 12.48 -5.05 1.47
C LEU A 75 11.96 -4.64 2.85
N SER A 76 12.29 -5.42 3.89
CA SER A 76 11.90 -5.12 5.26
C SER A 76 12.44 -3.77 5.70
N LYS A 77 13.71 -3.44 5.42
CA LYS A 77 14.28 -2.12 5.74
C LYS A 77 13.49 -0.99 5.07
N GLN A 78 13.20 -1.12 3.77
CA GLN A 78 12.49 -0.09 3.03
C GLN A 78 11.04 0.07 3.49
N ILE A 79 10.33 -1.03 3.70
CA ILE A 79 8.96 -1.01 4.23
C ILE A 79 8.97 -0.41 5.65
N ASN A 80 9.95 -0.76 6.47
CA ASN A 80 10.08 -0.25 7.81
C ASN A 80 10.26 1.28 7.82
N GLU A 81 11.09 1.81 6.92
CA GLU A 81 11.26 3.26 6.74
C GLU A 81 9.95 3.95 6.33
N ILE A 82 9.21 3.36 5.38
CA ILE A 82 7.91 3.91 4.92
C ILE A 82 6.88 3.89 6.05
N LEU A 83 6.73 2.76 6.74
CA LEU A 83 5.73 2.59 7.80
C LEU A 83 6.05 3.41 9.06
N HIS A 84 7.33 3.69 9.32
CA HIS A 84 7.76 4.52 10.45
C HIS A 84 7.87 6.01 10.09
N HIS A 85 7.51 6.38 8.86
CA HIS A 85 7.43 7.79 8.50
C HIS A 85 6.32 8.48 9.31
N LYS A 86 6.64 9.62 9.94
CA LYS A 86 5.73 10.32 10.86
C LYS A 86 4.37 10.65 10.21
N ASP A 87 4.39 11.07 8.95
CA ASP A 87 3.15 11.44 8.25
C ASP A 87 2.27 10.22 7.97
N PHE A 88 2.88 9.08 7.65
CA PHE A 88 2.15 7.83 7.46
C PHE A 88 1.56 7.35 8.79
N GLN A 89 2.34 7.37 9.87
CA GLN A 89 1.88 6.96 11.20
C GLN A 89 0.73 7.82 11.71
N LYS A 90 0.74 9.15 11.47
CA LYS A 90 -0.37 10.04 11.84
C LYS A 90 -1.68 9.63 11.18
N VAL A 91 -1.66 9.45 9.86
CA VAL A 91 -2.85 9.06 9.09
C VAL A 91 -3.29 7.64 9.47
N GLU A 92 -2.34 6.72 9.60
CA GLU A 92 -2.61 5.35 9.99
C GLU A 92 -3.21 5.24 11.39
N ALA A 93 -2.71 6.01 12.35
CA ALA A 93 -3.26 6.06 13.71
C ALA A 93 -4.71 6.57 13.71
N ALA A 94 -5.02 7.62 12.93
CA ALA A 94 -6.38 8.15 12.79
C ALA A 94 -7.35 7.12 12.18
N TRP A 95 -6.94 6.41 11.13
CA TRP A 95 -7.80 5.39 10.52
C TRP A 95 -7.93 4.12 11.36
N ARG A 96 -6.86 3.69 12.03
CA ARG A 96 -6.91 2.54 12.95
C ARG A 96 -7.76 2.82 14.17
N SER A 97 -7.71 4.04 14.73
CA SER A 97 -8.57 4.43 15.85
C SER A 97 -10.04 4.49 15.44
N LEU A 98 -10.35 5.05 14.27
CA LEU A 98 -11.70 5.04 13.72
C LEU A 98 -12.21 3.60 13.49
N LYS A 99 -11.36 2.74 12.91
CA LYS A 99 -11.68 1.32 12.72
C LYS A 99 -11.95 0.62 14.05
N TYR A 100 -11.14 0.90 15.08
CA TYR A 100 -11.36 0.39 16.42
C TYR A 100 -12.72 0.80 16.99
N VAL A 101 -13.12 2.07 16.84
CA VAL A 101 -14.45 2.53 17.29
C VAL A 101 -15.56 1.82 16.53
N VAL A 102 -15.46 1.74 15.20
CA VAL A 102 -16.46 1.07 14.35
C VAL A 102 -16.62 -0.40 14.73
N ASP A 103 -15.53 -1.10 15.03
CA ASP A 103 -15.57 -2.53 15.37
C ASP A 103 -16.15 -2.81 16.76
N ASN A 104 -16.07 -1.85 17.68
CA ASN A 104 -16.60 -1.99 19.04
C ASN A 104 -18.02 -1.43 19.22
N VAL A 105 -18.60 -0.79 18.20
CA VAL A 105 -19.93 -0.20 18.26
C VAL A 105 -20.99 -1.17 17.72
N ASN A 106 -22.04 -1.42 18.52
CA ASN A 106 -23.17 -2.22 18.09
C ASN A 106 -24.17 -1.37 17.26
N PHE A 107 -24.02 -1.35 15.94
CA PHE A 107 -24.93 -0.64 15.03
C PHE A 107 -26.38 -1.16 15.03
N ARG A 108 -26.66 -2.33 15.62
CA ARG A 108 -28.05 -2.84 15.75
C ARG A 108 -28.84 -2.10 16.81
N GLU A 109 -28.17 -1.42 17.75
CA GLU A 109 -28.79 -0.64 18.83
C GLU A 109 -29.04 0.82 18.43
N ASN A 110 -29.29 1.07 17.13
CA ASN A 110 -29.59 2.41 16.58
C ASN A 110 -28.48 3.45 16.85
N VAL A 111 -27.22 3.01 16.91
CA VAL A 111 -26.05 3.89 16.96
C VAL A 111 -25.64 4.26 15.53
N ARG A 112 -25.31 5.53 15.30
CA ARG A 112 -24.75 6.01 14.04
C ARG A 112 -23.47 6.78 14.31
N ILE A 113 -22.50 6.59 13.43
CA ILE A 113 -21.23 7.31 13.44
C ILE A 113 -21.18 8.11 12.15
N ASN A 114 -20.96 9.42 12.28
CA ASN A 114 -20.71 10.32 11.16
C ASN A 114 -19.28 10.81 11.29
N VAL A 115 -18.56 10.82 10.16
CA VAL A 115 -17.16 11.22 10.11
C VAL A 115 -17.06 12.51 9.33
N LEU A 116 -16.42 13.51 9.91
CA LEU A 116 -16.13 14.79 9.28
C LEU A 116 -14.61 14.94 9.19
N SER A 117 -14.09 15.10 7.97
CA SER A 117 -12.65 15.32 7.73
C SER A 117 -12.38 16.81 7.69
N VAL A 118 -11.67 17.33 8.70
CA VAL A 118 -11.24 18.72 8.81
C VAL A 118 -9.84 18.71 9.43
N GLN A 119 -8.98 19.66 9.07
CA GLN A 119 -7.73 19.87 9.79
C GLN A 119 -7.96 20.77 11.01
N LYS A 120 -7.11 20.63 12.03
CA LYS A 120 -7.24 21.44 13.25
C LYS A 120 -7.14 22.94 12.96
N ASP A 121 -6.22 23.32 12.08
CA ASP A 121 -5.98 24.71 11.69
C ASP A 121 -7.15 25.28 10.87
N GLU A 122 -7.69 24.49 9.94
CA GLU A 122 -8.90 24.85 9.17
C GLU A 122 -10.12 25.05 10.08
N LEU A 123 -10.23 24.26 11.14
CA LEU A 123 -11.32 24.40 12.10
C LEU A 123 -11.20 25.69 12.91
N LEU A 124 -9.98 26.07 13.31
CA LEU A 124 -9.72 27.33 14.00
C LEU A 124 -10.03 28.52 13.07
N GLU A 125 -9.58 28.46 11.82
CA GLU A 125 -9.87 29.48 10.80
C GLU A 125 -11.38 29.64 10.57
N ASP A 126 -12.16 28.55 10.53
CA ASP A 126 -13.64 28.61 10.41
C ASP A 126 -14.31 29.35 11.60
N PHE A 127 -13.73 29.27 12.80
CA PHE A 127 -14.22 30.01 13.96
C PHE A 127 -13.76 31.47 13.97
N GLU A 128 -12.55 31.77 13.49
CA GLU A 128 -12.04 33.14 13.38
C GLU A 128 -12.75 33.95 12.28
N ASP A 129 -13.06 33.31 11.14
CA ASP A 129 -13.77 33.93 10.02
C ASP A 129 -15.24 34.20 10.33
N ALA A 130 -15.85 33.37 11.19
CA ALA A 130 -17.24 33.52 11.56
C ALA A 130 -17.41 34.65 12.61
N PRO A 131 -18.30 35.63 12.40
CA PRO A 131 -18.49 36.72 13.36
C PRO A 131 -19.11 36.23 14.69
N GLU A 132 -19.74 35.06 14.68
CA GLU A 132 -20.30 34.37 15.84
C GLU A 132 -20.20 32.85 15.60
N VAL A 133 -19.97 32.08 16.66
CA VAL A 133 -19.91 30.60 16.62
C VAL A 133 -21.14 29.98 15.95
N THR A 134 -22.32 30.59 16.13
CA THR A 134 -23.59 30.11 15.53
C THR A 134 -23.63 30.19 13.99
N LYS A 135 -22.66 30.88 13.39
CA LYS A 135 -22.54 31.03 11.93
C LYS A 135 -21.36 30.26 11.36
N SER A 136 -20.59 29.54 12.19
CA SER A 136 -19.47 28.72 11.73
C SER A 136 -19.95 27.52 10.90
N GLY A 137 -19.06 27.00 10.06
CA GLY A 137 -19.29 25.79 9.28
C GLY A 137 -19.57 24.57 10.16
N LEU A 138 -18.85 24.43 11.28
CA LEU A 138 -19.10 23.35 12.24
C LEU A 138 -20.50 23.44 12.85
N TYR A 139 -20.92 24.62 13.30
CA TYR A 139 -22.24 24.82 13.89
C TYR A 139 -23.36 24.51 12.90
N ARG A 140 -23.20 24.93 11.64
CA ARG A 140 -24.18 24.60 10.59
C ARG A 140 -24.33 23.09 10.39
N THR A 141 -23.22 22.35 10.44
CA THR A 141 -23.21 20.89 10.22
C THR A 141 -23.78 20.14 11.41
N VAL A 142 -23.41 20.53 12.62
CA VAL A 142 -23.78 19.80 13.85
C VAL A 142 -25.15 20.21 14.36
N TYR A 143 -25.41 21.50 14.41
CA TYR A 143 -26.65 22.05 14.94
C TYR A 143 -27.69 22.23 13.84
N SER A 144 -27.44 23.08 12.85
CA SER A 144 -28.51 23.49 11.91
C SER A 144 -29.00 22.34 11.02
N ALA A 145 -28.10 21.51 10.51
CA ALA A 145 -28.44 20.41 9.59
C ALA A 145 -29.17 19.25 10.28
N GLU A 146 -28.87 18.96 11.55
CA GLU A 146 -29.43 17.82 12.27
C GLU A 146 -30.33 18.25 13.43
N TYR A 147 -29.80 18.91 14.46
CA TYR A 147 -30.58 19.28 15.65
C TYR A 147 -31.70 20.29 15.34
N GLY A 148 -31.40 21.30 14.53
CA GLY A 148 -32.31 22.39 14.17
C GLY A 148 -33.31 22.04 13.06
N THR A 149 -33.17 20.87 12.42
CA THR A 149 -34.03 20.44 11.32
C THR A 149 -35.12 19.48 11.82
N PHE A 150 -36.37 19.71 11.41
CA PHE A 150 -37.47 18.84 11.77
C PHE A 150 -37.26 17.42 11.21
N GLY A 151 -37.18 16.43 12.10
CA GLY A 151 -36.90 15.04 11.74
C GLY A 151 -35.41 14.71 11.57
N GLY A 152 -34.51 15.64 11.88
CA GLY A 152 -33.07 15.38 11.95
C GLY A 152 -32.67 14.49 13.13
N ARG A 153 -31.43 14.02 13.12
CA ARG A 153 -30.89 13.09 14.12
C ARG A 153 -29.77 13.77 14.89
N PRO A 154 -30.04 14.25 16.12
CA PRO A 154 -29.05 15.03 16.86
C PRO A 154 -27.83 14.18 17.22
N TYR A 155 -26.67 14.82 17.21
CA TYR A 155 -25.41 14.22 17.65
C TYR A 155 -25.37 14.16 19.18
N GLY A 156 -25.16 12.97 19.73
CA GLY A 156 -25.05 12.78 21.19
C GLY A 156 -23.66 13.07 21.74
N VAL A 157 -22.62 12.82 20.96
CA VAL A 157 -21.23 13.08 21.33
C VAL A 157 -20.44 13.50 20.11
N MET A 158 -19.48 14.39 20.30
CA MET A 158 -18.47 14.74 19.32
C MET A 158 -17.10 14.29 19.84
N CYS A 159 -16.36 13.56 19.01
CA CYS A 159 -15.01 13.13 19.31
C CYS A 159 -14.08 13.72 18.26
N SER A 160 -13.03 14.39 18.69
CA SER A 160 -11.95 14.87 17.81
C SER A 160 -10.77 13.91 17.86
N LEU A 161 -10.00 13.85 16.76
CA LEU A 161 -8.74 13.13 16.67
C LEU A 161 -7.53 14.07 16.84
N TYR A 162 -7.75 15.22 17.46
CA TYR A 162 -6.71 16.24 17.66
C TYR A 162 -6.03 16.09 19.01
N GLU A 163 -4.75 16.45 19.05
CA GLU A 163 -3.99 16.64 20.27
C GLU A 163 -4.07 18.12 20.66
N PHE A 164 -4.44 18.41 21.90
CA PHE A 164 -4.49 19.78 22.44
C PHE A 164 -3.34 19.99 23.42
N ASP A 165 -2.65 21.11 23.28
CA ASP A 165 -1.60 21.58 24.18
C ASP A 165 -2.07 22.84 24.95
N ALA A 166 -1.26 23.34 25.89
CA ALA A 166 -1.50 24.58 26.62
C ALA A 166 -1.22 25.86 25.79
N GLY A 167 -1.15 25.73 24.46
CA GLY A 167 -0.96 26.85 23.55
C GLY A 167 -2.20 27.74 23.46
N PRO A 168 -2.04 29.05 23.16
CA PRO A 168 -3.16 29.98 23.10
C PRO A 168 -4.21 29.58 22.05
N GLN A 169 -3.78 29.12 20.87
CA GLN A 169 -4.67 28.68 19.79
C GLN A 169 -5.52 27.46 20.18
N ASP A 170 -4.94 26.54 20.96
CA ASP A 170 -5.63 25.32 21.40
C ASP A 170 -6.64 25.61 22.50
N ILE A 171 -6.28 26.51 23.42
CA ILE A 171 -7.19 26.98 24.47
C ILE A 171 -8.35 27.76 23.85
N GLU A 172 -8.06 28.60 22.85
CA GLU A 172 -9.07 29.33 22.10
C GLU A 172 -10.03 28.37 21.41
N LEU A 173 -9.52 27.40 20.65
CA LEU A 173 -10.34 26.39 19.97
C LEU A 173 -11.23 25.57 20.93
N LEU A 174 -10.78 25.33 22.17
CA LEU A 174 -11.57 24.63 23.20
C LEU A 174 -12.61 25.53 23.88
N THR A 175 -12.44 26.85 23.80
CA THR A 175 -13.32 27.83 24.48
C THR A 175 -14.47 28.30 23.58
N GLN A 176 -14.28 28.27 22.25
CA GLN A 176 -15.32 28.56 21.25
C GLN A 176 -16.46 27.54 21.29
#